data_AF-A0A9D7S5P7-F1
#
_entry.id   AF-A0A9D7S5P7-F1
#
_cell.length_a   1.000
_cell.length_b   1.000
_cell.length_c   1.000
_cell.angle_alpha   90.00
_cell.angle_beta   90.00
_cell.angle_gamma   90.00
#
_symmetry.space_group_name_H-M   'P 1'
#
loop_
_entity.id
_entity.type
_entity.pdbx_description
1 polymer ?
#
loop_
_entity_poly.entity_id
_entity_poly.type
_entity_poly.pdbx_seq_one_letter_code
_entity_poly.pdbx_strand_id
1 'polypeptide(L)'
;KIELRPANPPVQFNGLEISLNFFAQPASTIRGLAISRFPLQIFLAGSSAHRVEGCFLGTNISGTAAAVTGNSGLGSGIRPFGPGGYVIGGTAPAARNLISGMFGAITSFSANDGIVIQGNLIGTDISGTQAIGHAGNAIESSGPLTNALIGGTDPNARNVISASRFSAIYLSTSNVNPYTGTRIVGNYIGTDVSGLKPLGNGLNLASPTQTVASVYLFSGNDSNLAIGGLLPGEANLIAYGGAAGLQVATSRGVSSPLNHFRGNRVMAIDNSETSNADGPSPNDAGDADTGGNRLQNFPAYTLPGGFLPAGGSSVTVNYTVATAVANATYPLTIRAYRGDCGGGSKSFIASETIEAVDAQLPQTWVLTAPDGGNLLPLVFTATDAAGNNSEFSAMVGETIFADALEDQPPVLTAGKCF
;
A
#
# COMPACT_ATOMS: atom_id res chain seq x y z
N LYS A 1 22.33 10.55 -21.41
CA LYS A 1 21.17 9.63 -21.56
C LYS A 1 20.91 9.45 -23.05
N ILE A 2 20.65 8.23 -23.49
CA ILE A 2 20.31 7.92 -24.87
C ILE A 2 18.78 7.86 -24.96
N GLU A 3 18.17 8.60 -25.89
CA GLU A 3 16.72 8.55 -26.12
C GLU A 3 16.40 7.48 -27.18
N LEU A 4 15.55 6.53 -26.82
CA LEU A 4 14.95 5.55 -27.72
C LEU A 4 13.48 5.88 -27.91
N ARG A 5 13.10 6.17 -29.16
CA ARG A 5 11.71 6.43 -29.55
C ARG A 5 11.46 5.94 -30.97
N PRO A 6 10.24 5.52 -31.31
CA PRO A 6 9.90 5.15 -32.68
C PRO A 6 9.92 6.37 -33.60
N ALA A 7 10.26 6.15 -34.87
CA ALA A 7 10.21 7.20 -35.90
C ALA A 7 8.76 7.63 -36.22
N ASN A 8 7.82 6.67 -36.29
CA ASN A 8 6.40 6.90 -36.58
C ASN A 8 5.50 6.07 -35.65
N PRO A 9 4.68 6.70 -34.77
CA PRO A 9 3.64 6.02 -34.00
C PRO A 9 2.31 5.91 -34.77
N PRO A 10 1.45 4.91 -34.50
CA PRO A 10 1.62 3.84 -33.52
C PRO A 10 2.55 2.73 -34.01
N VAL A 11 3.39 2.21 -33.11
CA VAL A 11 4.23 1.02 -33.33
C VAL A 11 3.66 -0.16 -32.56
N GLN A 12 3.67 -1.35 -33.19
CA GLN A 12 3.26 -2.61 -32.55
C GLN A 12 4.40 -3.31 -31.80
N PHE A 13 5.63 -2.81 -31.92
CA PHE A 13 6.82 -3.41 -31.31
C PHE A 13 7.16 -2.79 -29.95
N ASN A 14 7.82 -3.59 -29.12
CA ASN A 14 8.41 -3.14 -27.86
C ASN A 14 9.62 -2.24 -28.11
N GLY A 15 9.98 -1.40 -27.13
CA GLY A 15 11.15 -0.55 -27.18
C GLY A 15 12.44 -1.36 -27.06
N LEU A 16 12.67 -1.92 -25.88
CA LEU A 16 13.76 -2.85 -25.60
C LEU A 16 13.22 -4.17 -25.08
N GLU A 17 13.72 -5.26 -25.63
CA GLU A 17 13.24 -6.60 -25.33
C GLU A 17 14.41 -7.54 -25.02
N ILE A 18 14.39 -8.15 -23.84
CA ILE A 18 15.29 -9.23 -23.43
C ILE A 18 14.44 -10.50 -23.32
N SER A 19 14.27 -11.21 -24.43
CA SER A 19 13.33 -12.34 -24.52
C SER A 19 13.85 -13.58 -25.26
N LEU A 20 14.99 -13.48 -25.96
CA LEU A 20 15.51 -14.62 -26.72
C LEU A 20 15.70 -15.81 -25.75
N ASN A 21 15.18 -16.99 -26.11
CA ASN A 21 15.26 -18.26 -25.35
C ASN A 21 14.58 -18.36 -23.97
N PHE A 22 13.71 -17.42 -23.59
CA PHE A 22 12.76 -17.43 -22.46
C PHE A 22 13.24 -17.81 -21.03
N PHE A 23 14.33 -18.55 -20.80
CA PHE A 23 14.70 -19.07 -19.46
C PHE A 23 16.20 -19.27 -19.20
N ALA A 24 17.10 -19.02 -20.18
CA ALA A 24 18.55 -19.25 -20.02
C ALA A 24 19.42 -18.09 -20.55
N GLN A 25 19.06 -16.85 -20.21
CA GLN A 25 19.82 -15.66 -20.58
C GLN A 25 20.74 -15.22 -19.43
N PRO A 26 21.98 -14.80 -19.68
CA PRO A 26 22.78 -14.11 -18.65
C PRO A 26 22.08 -12.86 -18.14
N ALA A 27 22.33 -12.49 -16.88
CA ALA A 27 21.80 -11.24 -16.34
C ALA A 27 22.30 -10.04 -17.15
N SER A 28 21.38 -9.13 -17.46
CA SER A 28 21.65 -7.90 -18.22
C SER A 28 21.34 -6.69 -17.36
N THR A 29 22.07 -5.60 -17.57
CA THR A 29 21.78 -4.30 -16.94
C THR A 29 21.42 -3.28 -18.00
N ILE A 30 20.21 -2.73 -17.89
CA ILE A 30 19.72 -1.61 -18.69
C ILE A 30 19.82 -0.37 -17.83
N ARG A 31 20.70 0.57 -18.23
CA ARG A 31 20.96 1.77 -17.42
C ARG A 31 20.98 3.06 -18.22
N GLY A 32 20.33 4.11 -17.69
CA GLY A 32 20.49 5.48 -18.19
C GLY A 32 19.82 5.79 -19.54
N LEU A 33 18.83 4.98 -19.94
CA LEU A 33 18.06 5.18 -21.16
C LEU A 33 16.83 6.05 -20.91
N ALA A 34 16.43 6.84 -21.90
CA ALA A 34 15.11 7.46 -21.94
C ALA A 34 14.28 6.76 -23.02
N ILE A 35 13.24 6.03 -22.66
CA ILE A 35 12.40 5.28 -23.60
C ILE A 35 10.99 5.85 -23.56
N SER A 36 10.36 6.05 -24.72
CA SER A 36 8.99 6.58 -24.78
C SER A 36 8.27 6.16 -26.05
N ARG A 37 6.94 6.28 -26.04
CA ARG A 37 6.06 6.08 -27.21
C ARG A 37 6.02 4.64 -27.76
N PHE A 38 6.50 3.66 -27.00
CA PHE A 38 6.31 2.23 -27.27
C PHE A 38 5.16 1.66 -26.42
N PRO A 39 4.44 0.63 -26.90
CA PRO A 39 3.43 -0.10 -26.11
C PRO A 39 4.05 -0.88 -24.93
N LEU A 40 5.29 -1.34 -25.04
CA LEU A 40 6.11 -1.72 -23.89
C LEU A 40 7.47 -1.10 -24.06
N GLN A 41 7.97 -0.45 -23.02
CA GLN A 41 9.27 0.22 -23.13
C GLN A 41 10.41 -0.75 -22.86
N ILE A 42 10.28 -1.58 -21.82
CA ILE A 42 11.22 -2.64 -21.49
C ILE A 42 10.44 -3.92 -21.20
N PHE A 43 10.76 -4.99 -21.92
CA PHE A 43 10.31 -6.35 -21.62
C PHE A 43 11.50 -7.19 -21.18
N LEU A 44 11.38 -7.85 -20.02
CA LEU A 44 12.40 -8.70 -19.43
C LEU A 44 11.82 -10.09 -19.25
N ALA A 45 12.41 -11.11 -19.85
CA ALA A 45 11.98 -12.49 -19.64
C ALA A 45 13.10 -13.40 -19.13
N GLY A 46 12.69 -14.41 -18.36
CA GLY A 46 13.56 -15.46 -17.85
C GLY A 46 13.70 -15.52 -16.34
N SER A 47 14.74 -16.22 -15.90
CA SER A 47 15.06 -16.52 -14.49
C SER A 47 16.25 -15.73 -13.98
N SER A 48 16.94 -14.98 -14.84
CA SER A 48 18.12 -14.19 -14.45
C SER A 48 17.74 -12.87 -13.79
N ALA A 49 18.61 -12.38 -12.92
CA ALA A 49 18.46 -11.12 -12.21
C ALA A 49 18.76 -9.91 -13.11
N HIS A 50 17.94 -9.68 -14.14
CA HIS A 50 18.06 -8.51 -15.00
C HIS A 50 17.78 -7.23 -14.20
N ARG A 51 18.50 -6.16 -14.54
CA ARG A 51 18.46 -4.88 -13.81
C ARG A 51 18.01 -3.75 -14.71
N VAL A 52 17.12 -2.90 -14.22
CA VAL A 52 16.72 -1.64 -14.85
C VAL A 52 16.98 -0.50 -13.88
N GLU A 53 17.88 0.41 -14.26
CA GLU A 53 18.43 1.40 -13.33
C GLU A 53 18.60 2.77 -14.01
N GLY A 54 18.21 3.86 -13.34
CA GLY A 54 18.46 5.22 -13.86
C GLY A 54 17.73 5.53 -15.18
N CYS A 55 16.72 4.74 -15.54
CA CYS A 55 15.97 4.88 -16.79
C CYS A 55 14.80 5.85 -16.64
N PHE A 56 14.50 6.58 -17.71
CA PHE A 56 13.37 7.50 -17.81
C PHE A 56 12.37 6.89 -18.79
N LEU A 57 11.24 6.45 -18.26
CA LEU A 57 10.27 5.67 -19.00
C LEU A 57 8.97 6.46 -19.11
N GLY A 58 8.53 6.73 -20.35
CA GLY A 58 7.26 7.39 -20.70
C GLY A 58 7.19 8.90 -20.53
N THR A 59 8.22 9.51 -19.96
CA THR A 59 8.37 10.97 -19.92
C THR A 59 9.13 11.48 -21.14
N ASN A 60 9.16 12.81 -21.30
CA ASN A 60 10.19 13.46 -22.10
C ASN A 60 11.59 13.19 -21.52
N ILE A 61 12.65 13.50 -22.30
CA ILE A 61 14.04 13.22 -21.91
C ILE A 61 14.48 13.96 -20.63
N SER A 62 13.83 15.09 -20.31
CA SER A 62 14.06 15.85 -19.07
C SER A 62 13.31 15.30 -17.85
N GLY A 63 12.35 14.39 -18.04
CA GLY A 63 11.54 13.83 -16.96
C GLY A 63 10.51 14.79 -16.36
N THR A 64 10.16 15.86 -17.08
CA THR A 64 9.30 16.94 -16.55
C THR A 64 7.84 16.84 -16.99
N ALA A 65 7.56 16.04 -18.03
CA ALA A 65 6.21 15.82 -18.56
C ALA A 65 6.11 14.46 -19.23
N ALA A 66 4.89 13.96 -19.41
CA ALA A 66 4.62 12.78 -20.23
C ALA A 66 5.08 12.99 -21.68
N ALA A 67 5.57 11.93 -22.33
CA ALA A 67 5.99 12.00 -23.73
C ALA A 67 4.83 12.08 -24.73
N VAL A 68 3.63 11.68 -24.31
CA VAL A 68 2.41 11.65 -25.12
C VAL A 68 1.25 12.22 -24.31
N THR A 69 0.48 13.12 -24.93
CA THR A 69 -0.72 13.70 -24.32
C THR A 69 -1.78 12.64 -24.08
N GLY A 70 -2.42 12.68 -22.91
CA GLY A 70 -3.57 11.83 -22.58
C GLY A 70 -3.22 10.45 -22.00
N ASN A 71 -1.95 10.02 -22.03
CA ASN A 71 -1.48 8.72 -21.53
C ASN A 71 -2.37 7.54 -22.02
N SER A 72 -2.92 7.64 -23.24
CA SER A 72 -4.21 7.06 -23.62
C SER A 72 -4.18 5.65 -24.28
N GLY A 73 -3.19 4.80 -24.00
CA GLY A 73 -3.13 3.45 -24.60
C GLY A 73 -2.33 2.42 -23.80
N LEU A 74 -2.36 1.14 -24.23
CA LEU A 74 -1.86 -0.13 -23.64
C LEU A 74 -0.38 -0.18 -23.14
N GLY A 75 0.25 0.96 -22.91
CA GLY A 75 1.66 1.17 -22.60
C GLY A 75 2.10 0.71 -21.20
N SER A 76 3.07 -0.21 -21.07
CA SER A 76 3.78 -0.43 -19.80
C SER A 76 5.25 -0.02 -19.85
N GLY A 77 5.79 0.41 -18.71
CA GLY A 77 7.19 0.84 -18.59
C GLY A 77 8.11 -0.37 -18.59
N ILE A 78 7.96 -1.23 -17.59
CA ILE A 78 8.73 -2.45 -17.44
C ILE A 78 7.75 -3.62 -17.30
N ARG A 79 7.95 -4.66 -18.10
CA ARG A 79 7.23 -5.93 -17.99
C ARG A 79 8.19 -7.08 -17.70
N PRO A 80 8.34 -7.48 -16.43
CA PRO A 80 8.99 -8.72 -16.05
C PRO A 80 8.13 -9.94 -16.44
N PHE A 81 8.76 -10.99 -16.93
CA PHE A 81 8.09 -12.21 -17.39
C PHE A 81 8.87 -13.48 -17.03
N GLY A 82 8.41 -14.23 -16.04
CA GLY A 82 9.07 -15.42 -15.53
C GLY A 82 9.72 -15.23 -14.15
N PRO A 83 10.34 -16.28 -13.58
CA PRO A 83 10.68 -16.36 -12.15
C PRO A 83 11.95 -15.60 -11.77
N GLY A 84 12.45 -14.70 -12.61
CA GLY A 84 13.70 -14.00 -12.36
C GLY A 84 13.63 -13.07 -11.15
N GLY A 85 14.71 -13.04 -10.37
CA GLY A 85 14.93 -12.04 -9.32
C GLY A 85 15.30 -10.68 -9.92
N TYR A 86 14.39 -10.09 -10.69
CA TYR A 86 14.61 -8.81 -11.37
C TYR A 86 14.89 -7.69 -10.36
N VAL A 87 15.72 -6.71 -10.74
CA VAL A 87 15.96 -5.52 -9.91
C VAL A 87 15.55 -4.28 -10.70
N ILE A 88 14.56 -3.58 -10.20
CA ILE A 88 14.04 -2.33 -10.78
C ILE A 88 14.37 -1.20 -9.82
N GLY A 89 15.43 -0.48 -10.15
CA GLY A 89 15.95 0.62 -9.35
C GLY A 89 17.05 0.18 -8.38
N GLY A 90 17.13 0.83 -7.23
CA GLY A 90 18.13 0.57 -6.19
C GLY A 90 18.31 1.75 -5.25
N THR A 91 19.12 1.57 -4.20
CA THR A 91 19.36 2.60 -3.17
C THR A 91 20.33 3.71 -3.61
N ALA A 92 21.08 3.52 -4.69
CA ALA A 92 21.89 4.60 -5.24
C ALA A 92 21.00 5.59 -6.00
N PRO A 93 21.15 6.92 -5.82
CA PRO A 93 20.38 7.91 -6.59
C PRO A 93 20.49 7.73 -8.11
N ALA A 94 21.62 7.23 -8.61
CA ALA A 94 21.82 6.93 -10.04
C ALA A 94 21.04 5.69 -10.54
N ALA A 95 20.58 4.82 -9.63
CA ALA A 95 19.76 3.65 -9.96
C ALA A 95 18.27 3.98 -10.03
N ARG A 96 17.81 5.11 -9.47
CA ARG A 96 16.42 5.56 -9.48
C ARG A 96 15.86 5.65 -10.89
N ASN A 97 14.86 4.82 -11.20
CA ASN A 97 14.09 4.99 -12.42
C ASN A 97 13.01 6.07 -12.20
N LEU A 98 12.70 6.79 -13.27
CA LEU A 98 11.52 7.64 -13.39
C LEU A 98 10.56 6.96 -14.36
N ILE A 99 9.39 6.53 -13.90
CA ILE A 99 8.44 5.77 -14.70
C ILE A 99 7.07 6.46 -14.61
N SER A 100 6.69 7.21 -15.64
CA SER A 100 5.49 8.05 -15.62
C SER A 100 4.91 8.26 -17.03
N GLY A 101 3.67 8.73 -17.15
CA GLY A 101 3.12 9.17 -18.45
C GLY A 101 2.71 8.03 -19.39
N MET A 102 2.25 6.91 -18.83
CA MET A 102 1.87 5.70 -19.56
C MET A 102 0.69 4.98 -18.87
N PHE A 103 0.24 3.82 -19.38
CA PHE A 103 -0.86 3.10 -18.74
C PHE A 103 -0.46 2.46 -17.41
N GLY A 104 0.63 1.69 -17.36
CA GLY A 104 1.15 1.15 -16.09
C GLY A 104 2.67 1.21 -16.01
N ALA A 105 3.23 1.34 -14.80
CA ALA A 105 4.67 1.50 -14.61
C ALA A 105 5.39 0.15 -14.73
N ILE A 106 5.02 -0.79 -13.86
CA ILE A 106 5.60 -2.13 -13.77
C ILE A 106 4.44 -3.12 -13.79
N THR A 107 4.31 -3.90 -14.86
CA THR A 107 3.19 -4.84 -15.02
C THR A 107 3.71 -6.25 -15.24
N SER A 108 3.19 -7.23 -14.49
CA SER A 108 3.52 -8.64 -14.66
C SER A 108 2.26 -9.49 -14.74
N PHE A 109 2.24 -10.42 -15.69
CA PHE A 109 1.17 -11.40 -15.89
C PHE A 109 1.68 -12.84 -15.70
N SER A 110 2.77 -13.00 -14.96
CA SER A 110 3.47 -14.28 -14.78
C SER A 110 4.04 -14.41 -13.37
N ALA A 111 4.39 -15.63 -12.98
CA ALA A 111 5.04 -15.87 -11.70
C ALA A 111 6.42 -15.17 -11.65
N ASN A 112 6.66 -14.38 -10.60
CA ASN A 112 7.94 -13.75 -10.29
C ASN A 112 8.38 -14.16 -8.89
N ASP A 113 9.67 -14.43 -8.73
CA ASP A 113 10.27 -14.77 -7.45
C ASP A 113 11.46 -13.86 -7.17
N GLY A 114 11.46 -13.20 -6.02
CA GLY A 114 12.60 -12.40 -5.58
C GLY A 114 12.79 -11.07 -6.32
N ILE A 115 11.76 -10.55 -7.01
CA ILE A 115 11.86 -9.23 -7.65
C ILE A 115 12.01 -8.12 -6.60
N VAL A 116 12.94 -7.20 -6.85
CA VAL A 116 13.23 -6.05 -5.98
C VAL A 116 12.89 -4.77 -6.73
N ILE A 117 11.99 -3.95 -6.18
CA ILE A 117 11.58 -2.66 -6.73
C ILE A 117 11.92 -1.60 -5.70
N GLN A 118 12.96 -0.80 -5.94
CA GLN A 118 13.52 0.12 -4.94
C GLN A 118 13.91 1.48 -5.52
N GLY A 119 13.69 2.53 -4.73
CA GLY A 119 14.23 3.86 -4.99
C GLY A 119 13.68 4.53 -6.25
N ASN A 120 12.53 4.09 -6.76
CA ASN A 120 11.93 4.61 -7.99
C ASN A 120 10.98 5.78 -7.74
N LEU A 121 10.87 6.68 -8.74
CA LEU A 121 9.81 7.67 -8.85
C LEU A 121 8.78 7.18 -9.88
N ILE A 122 7.57 6.91 -9.43
CA ILE A 122 6.50 6.34 -10.25
C ILE A 122 5.30 7.29 -10.24
N GLY A 123 4.92 7.74 -11.44
CA GLY A 123 3.80 8.67 -11.67
C GLY A 123 4.07 10.13 -11.29
N THR A 124 5.31 10.49 -10.96
CA THR A 124 5.73 11.88 -10.70
C THR A 124 6.66 12.40 -11.80
N ASP A 125 7.04 13.68 -11.72
CA ASP A 125 8.16 14.24 -12.48
C ASP A 125 9.52 13.89 -11.85
N ILE A 126 10.62 14.29 -12.49
CA ILE A 126 11.97 14.00 -12.00
C ILE A 126 12.28 14.60 -10.62
N SER A 127 11.60 15.68 -10.22
CA SER A 127 11.72 16.23 -8.87
C SER A 127 10.95 15.41 -7.83
N GLY A 128 10.01 14.57 -8.28
CA GLY A 128 9.12 13.80 -7.43
C GLY A 128 8.04 14.65 -6.75
N THR A 129 7.76 15.85 -7.26
CA THR A 129 6.83 16.82 -6.64
C THR A 129 5.62 17.15 -7.48
N GLN A 130 5.63 16.87 -8.79
CA GLN A 130 4.50 17.12 -9.69
C GLN A 130 3.94 15.79 -10.21
N ALA A 131 2.61 15.73 -10.31
CA ALA A 131 1.93 14.58 -10.91
C ALA A 131 2.14 14.56 -12.44
N ILE A 132 2.57 13.42 -12.96
CA ILE A 132 2.47 13.08 -14.38
C ILE A 132 1.46 11.92 -14.55
N GLY A 133 1.52 10.97 -13.62
CA GLY A 133 0.54 9.92 -13.42
C GLY A 133 0.58 8.77 -14.42
N HIS A 134 -0.30 7.80 -14.15
CA HIS A 134 -0.56 6.64 -14.98
C HIS A 134 -2.05 6.53 -15.30
N ALA A 135 -2.39 6.02 -16.48
CA ALA A 135 -3.80 5.82 -16.85
C ALA A 135 -4.45 4.59 -16.20
N GLY A 136 -3.65 3.61 -15.79
CA GLY A 136 -4.02 2.38 -15.09
C GLY A 136 -3.38 2.29 -13.70
N ASN A 137 -3.06 1.07 -13.26
CA ASN A 137 -2.31 0.80 -12.03
C ASN A 137 -0.82 1.14 -12.21
N ALA A 138 -0.13 1.57 -11.15
CA ALA A 138 1.32 1.80 -11.22
C ALA A 138 2.10 0.48 -11.24
N ILE A 139 2.02 -0.28 -10.15
CA ILE A 139 2.60 -1.62 -10.03
C ILE A 139 1.46 -2.64 -10.06
N GLU A 140 1.51 -3.59 -10.98
CA GLU A 140 0.48 -4.60 -11.16
C GLU A 140 1.10 -5.99 -11.29
N SER A 141 0.61 -6.94 -10.49
CA SER A 141 0.89 -8.37 -10.65
C SER A 141 -0.41 -9.15 -10.77
N SER A 142 -0.61 -9.75 -11.94
CA SER A 142 -1.71 -10.70 -12.20
C SER A 142 -1.28 -12.17 -12.09
N GLY A 143 -0.06 -12.42 -11.58
CA GLY A 143 0.48 -13.74 -11.31
C GLY A 143 1.10 -13.82 -9.91
N PRO A 144 1.55 -15.01 -9.47
CA PRO A 144 2.26 -15.16 -8.21
C PRO A 144 3.47 -14.22 -8.13
N LEU A 145 3.64 -13.58 -6.98
CA LEU A 145 4.71 -12.65 -6.70
C LEU A 145 5.29 -13.06 -5.34
N THR A 146 6.24 -13.99 -5.33
CA THR A 146 6.83 -14.52 -4.10
C THR A 146 8.17 -13.84 -3.79
N ASN A 147 8.50 -13.75 -2.50
CA ASN A 147 9.76 -13.18 -2.01
C ASN A 147 10.09 -11.79 -2.57
N ALA A 148 9.08 -11.04 -3.04
CA ALA A 148 9.30 -9.75 -3.65
C ALA A 148 9.51 -8.68 -2.59
N LEU A 149 10.36 -7.70 -2.89
CA LEU A 149 10.59 -6.55 -2.03
C LEU A 149 10.25 -5.27 -2.79
N ILE A 150 9.15 -4.63 -2.41
CA ILE A 150 8.75 -3.32 -2.93
C ILE A 150 9.06 -2.28 -1.85
N GLY A 151 10.11 -1.51 -2.07
CA GLY A 151 10.66 -0.55 -1.13
C GLY A 151 11.76 -1.14 -0.25
N GLY A 152 11.90 -0.67 0.99
CA GLY A 152 12.95 -1.12 1.91
C GLY A 152 13.09 -0.21 3.12
N THR A 153 13.93 -0.61 4.08
CA THR A 153 14.19 0.13 5.32
C THR A 153 15.07 1.36 5.13
N ASP A 154 15.96 1.34 4.13
CA ASP A 154 16.76 2.51 3.75
C ASP A 154 15.84 3.57 3.12
N PRO A 155 15.85 4.84 3.57
CA PRO A 155 15.12 5.92 2.92
C PRO A 155 15.38 6.06 1.41
N ASN A 156 16.53 5.61 0.91
CA ASN A 156 16.83 5.59 -0.52
C ASN A 156 16.22 4.38 -1.26
N ALA A 157 15.83 3.31 -0.56
CA ALA A 157 15.09 2.19 -1.13
C ALA A 157 13.60 2.52 -1.34
N ARG A 158 13.10 3.58 -0.71
CA ARG A 158 11.73 4.05 -0.81
C ARG A 158 11.32 4.32 -2.25
N ASN A 159 10.24 3.69 -2.69
CA ASN A 159 9.55 4.14 -3.90
C ASN A 159 8.57 5.27 -3.55
N VAL A 160 8.42 6.22 -4.45
CA VAL A 160 7.33 7.21 -4.45
C VAL A 160 6.37 6.83 -5.56
N ILE A 161 5.15 6.38 -5.20
CA ILE A 161 4.17 5.81 -6.12
C ILE A 161 2.88 6.61 -6.04
N SER A 162 2.63 7.44 -7.06
CA SER A 162 1.64 8.50 -6.97
C SER A 162 0.96 8.78 -8.31
N ALA A 163 -0.19 9.46 -8.26
CA ALA A 163 -0.95 9.93 -9.42
C ALA A 163 -1.38 8.84 -10.42
N SER A 164 -1.47 7.58 -10.01
CA SER A 164 -2.17 6.55 -10.78
C SER A 164 -3.67 6.82 -10.76
N ARG A 165 -4.33 6.78 -11.92
CA ARG A 165 -5.80 6.88 -11.99
C ARG A 165 -6.48 5.71 -11.28
N PHE A 166 -5.81 4.57 -11.20
CA PHE A 166 -6.22 3.40 -10.43
C PHE A 166 -5.24 3.18 -9.25
N SER A 167 -4.96 1.94 -8.86
CA SER A 167 -4.16 1.63 -7.67
C SER A 167 -2.68 1.99 -7.86
N ALA A 168 -2.01 2.32 -6.76
CA ALA A 168 -0.55 2.39 -6.73
C ALA A 168 0.04 0.99 -6.90
N ILE A 169 -0.51 0.02 -6.17
CA ILE A 169 -0.13 -1.38 -6.21
C ILE A 169 -1.42 -2.21 -6.32
N TYR A 170 -1.52 -3.05 -7.34
CA TYR A 170 -2.64 -3.96 -7.57
C TYR A 170 -2.12 -5.39 -7.69
N LEU A 171 -2.58 -6.27 -6.80
CA LEU A 171 -2.23 -7.68 -6.77
C LEU A 171 -3.50 -8.51 -6.95
N SER A 172 -3.52 -9.38 -7.95
CA SER A 172 -4.69 -10.21 -8.27
C SER A 172 -4.28 -11.54 -8.88
N THR A 173 -4.64 -12.65 -8.23
CA THR A 173 -4.51 -13.98 -8.84
C THR A 173 -5.41 -14.99 -8.14
N SER A 174 -5.79 -16.04 -8.86
CA SER A 174 -6.53 -17.19 -8.32
C SER A 174 -5.62 -18.30 -7.76
N ASN A 175 -4.29 -18.12 -7.78
CA ASN A 175 -3.35 -19.06 -7.19
C ASN A 175 -3.49 -19.16 -5.65
N VAL A 176 -2.97 -20.23 -5.07
CA VAL A 176 -2.87 -20.44 -3.61
C VAL A 176 -1.47 -20.02 -3.15
N ASN A 177 -1.35 -19.34 -2.02
CA ASN A 177 -0.07 -18.83 -1.51
C ASN A 177 0.69 -17.89 -2.47
N PRO A 178 0.00 -17.02 -3.25
CA PRO A 178 0.61 -16.33 -4.36
C PRO A 178 1.63 -15.27 -3.96
N TYR A 179 1.61 -14.78 -2.72
CA TYR A 179 2.45 -13.66 -2.29
C TYR A 179 3.35 -13.99 -1.11
N THR A 180 3.62 -15.28 -0.88
CA THR A 180 4.45 -15.74 0.26
C THR A 180 5.82 -15.07 0.26
N GLY A 181 6.21 -14.53 1.41
CA GLY A 181 7.50 -13.87 1.62
C GLY A 181 7.58 -12.46 1.00
N THR A 182 6.52 -12.00 0.32
CA THR A 182 6.51 -10.66 -0.28
C THR A 182 6.31 -9.58 0.78
N ARG A 183 7.06 -8.50 0.62
CA ARG A 183 7.10 -7.36 1.52
C ARG A 183 6.96 -6.06 0.75
N ILE A 184 5.97 -5.26 1.12
CA ILE A 184 5.76 -3.90 0.64
C ILE A 184 6.06 -2.97 1.80
N VAL A 185 7.24 -2.37 1.85
CA VAL A 185 7.74 -1.67 3.05
C VAL A 185 8.43 -0.36 2.72
N GLY A 186 8.31 0.63 3.59
CA GLY A 186 9.05 1.88 3.52
C GLY A 186 8.73 2.78 2.31
N ASN A 187 7.59 2.57 1.65
CA ASN A 187 7.18 3.34 0.47
C ASN A 187 6.39 4.60 0.85
N TYR A 188 6.42 5.60 -0.03
CA TYR A 188 5.48 6.72 -0.03
C TYR A 188 4.48 6.51 -1.16
N ILE A 189 3.20 6.43 -0.80
CA ILE A 189 2.11 6.09 -1.71
C ILE A 189 1.08 7.22 -1.67
N GLY A 190 0.84 7.86 -2.81
CA GLY A 190 -0.15 8.93 -2.99
C GLY A 190 0.32 10.32 -2.55
N THR A 191 1.63 10.52 -2.37
CA THR A 191 2.24 11.79 -1.96
C THR A 191 3.51 12.11 -2.78
N ASP A 192 4.11 13.26 -2.57
CA ASP A 192 5.40 13.61 -3.15
C ASP A 192 6.58 13.00 -2.39
N VAL A 193 7.80 13.24 -2.85
CA VAL A 193 9.04 12.79 -2.18
C VAL A 193 9.19 13.27 -0.74
N SER A 194 8.49 14.34 -0.33
CA SER A 194 8.52 14.84 1.05
C SER A 194 7.55 14.11 1.97
N GLY A 195 6.51 13.47 1.41
CA GLY A 195 5.43 12.86 2.18
C GLY A 195 4.34 13.86 2.61
N LEU A 196 4.40 15.10 2.12
CA LEU A 196 3.53 16.20 2.58
C LEU A 196 2.56 16.69 1.51
N LYS A 197 2.94 16.67 0.23
CA LYS A 197 2.08 17.15 -0.84
C LYS A 197 1.17 16.01 -1.32
N PRO A 198 -0.15 16.23 -1.48
CA PRO A 198 -1.06 15.21 -1.99
C PRO A 198 -0.84 14.99 -3.50
N LEU A 199 -0.56 13.75 -3.88
CA LEU A 199 -0.46 13.26 -5.27
C LEU A 199 -1.18 11.90 -5.38
N GLY A 200 -2.41 11.85 -4.85
CA GLY A 200 -3.18 10.62 -4.60
C GLY A 200 -3.28 9.65 -5.78
N ASN A 201 -3.43 8.37 -5.44
CA ASN A 201 -3.79 7.31 -6.39
C ASN A 201 -5.29 7.03 -6.35
N GLY A 202 -5.82 6.31 -7.34
CA GLY A 202 -7.19 5.79 -7.32
C GLY A 202 -8.28 6.83 -7.58
N LEU A 203 -7.90 7.98 -8.14
CA LEU A 203 -8.80 9.06 -8.54
C LEU A 203 -8.75 9.27 -10.05
N ASN A 204 -9.68 8.62 -10.77
CA ASN A 204 -9.89 8.92 -12.18
C ASN A 204 -10.83 10.13 -12.34
N LEU A 205 -10.29 11.27 -12.75
CA LEU A 205 -11.10 12.49 -12.98
C LEU A 205 -12.18 12.32 -14.05
N ALA A 206 -12.02 11.38 -14.99
CA ALA A 206 -13.04 11.07 -16.00
C ALA A 206 -14.15 10.15 -15.47
N SER A 207 -13.96 9.53 -14.30
CA SER A 207 -14.93 8.65 -13.65
C SER A 207 -14.83 8.82 -12.13
N PRO A 208 -15.16 10.02 -11.60
CA PRO A 208 -14.87 10.38 -10.21
C PRO A 208 -15.65 9.57 -9.18
N THR A 209 -16.67 8.82 -9.60
CA THR A 209 -17.46 7.90 -8.78
C THR A 209 -16.87 6.49 -8.70
N GLN A 210 -15.91 6.16 -9.58
CA GLN A 210 -15.23 4.86 -9.61
C GLN A 210 -13.84 4.98 -8.97
N THR A 211 -13.82 5.31 -7.68
CA THR A 211 -12.58 5.39 -6.91
C THR A 211 -12.09 4.00 -6.55
N VAL A 212 -10.77 3.81 -6.47
CA VAL A 212 -10.14 2.52 -6.09
C VAL A 212 -9.10 2.74 -5.01
N ALA A 213 -8.77 1.68 -4.26
CA ALA A 213 -7.80 1.75 -3.17
C ALA A 213 -6.37 2.04 -3.66
N SER A 214 -5.53 2.61 -2.78
CA SER A 214 -4.13 2.88 -3.14
C SER A 214 -3.32 1.58 -3.25
N VAL A 215 -3.48 0.67 -2.30
CA VAL A 215 -2.96 -0.70 -2.36
C VAL A 215 -4.14 -1.64 -2.38
N TYR A 216 -4.26 -2.45 -3.44
CA TYR A 216 -5.42 -3.32 -3.61
C TYR A 216 -5.02 -4.77 -3.88
N LEU A 217 -5.42 -5.65 -2.95
CA LEU A 217 -5.34 -7.10 -3.08
C LEU A 217 -6.70 -7.65 -3.46
N PHE A 218 -6.95 -7.76 -4.76
CA PHE A 218 -8.25 -8.16 -5.32
C PHE A 218 -8.55 -9.64 -5.08
N SER A 219 -7.55 -10.49 -5.28
CA SER A 219 -7.66 -11.93 -5.06
C SER A 219 -6.30 -12.54 -4.75
N GLY A 220 -6.32 -13.61 -3.95
CA GLY A 220 -5.10 -14.33 -3.58
C GLY A 220 -5.26 -15.50 -2.61
N ASN A 221 -6.49 -15.80 -2.13
CA ASN A 221 -6.72 -16.84 -1.13
C ASN A 221 -5.79 -16.62 0.08
N ASP A 222 -5.00 -17.61 0.49
CA ASP A 222 -3.96 -17.42 1.51
C ASP A 222 -2.79 -16.64 0.90
N SER A 223 -2.73 -15.33 1.11
CA SER A 223 -1.80 -14.43 0.44
C SER A 223 -0.44 -14.34 1.14
N ASN A 224 -0.41 -14.40 2.48
CA ASN A 224 0.81 -14.50 3.29
C ASN A 224 1.91 -13.45 2.96
N LEU A 225 1.52 -12.17 2.95
CA LEU A 225 2.41 -11.04 2.69
C LEU A 225 2.37 -10.00 3.81
N ALA A 226 3.40 -9.15 3.83
CA ALA A 226 3.48 -8.01 4.76
C ALA A 226 3.46 -6.68 4.00
N ILE A 227 2.59 -5.78 4.42
CA ILE A 227 2.49 -4.40 3.95
C ILE A 227 2.85 -3.52 5.13
N GLY A 228 4.07 -3.01 5.20
CA GLY A 228 4.61 -2.42 6.42
C GLY A 228 5.39 -3.45 7.23
N GLY A 229 5.85 -3.04 8.41
CA GLY A 229 6.71 -3.87 9.24
C GLY A 229 7.08 -3.20 10.55
N LEU A 230 7.73 -3.97 11.42
CA LEU A 230 8.03 -3.57 12.80
C LEU A 230 9.39 -2.88 12.94
N LEU A 231 10.27 -3.00 11.94
CA LEU A 231 11.59 -2.36 11.99
C LEU A 231 11.49 -0.89 11.56
N PRO A 232 12.40 -0.02 12.07
CA PRO A 232 12.50 1.35 11.58
C PRO A 232 12.62 1.42 10.06
N GLY A 233 11.81 2.28 9.45
CA GLY A 233 11.76 2.45 8.00
C GLY A 233 10.88 1.45 7.24
N GLU A 234 10.30 0.43 7.90
CA GLU A 234 9.42 -0.52 7.20
C GLU A 234 7.99 0.01 7.00
N ALA A 235 7.55 0.96 7.82
CA ALA A 235 6.25 1.62 7.67
C ALA A 235 6.10 2.28 6.31
N ASN A 236 5.01 1.97 5.59
CA ASN A 236 4.64 2.77 4.43
C ASN A 236 3.86 4.02 4.88
N LEU A 237 3.99 5.11 4.12
CA LEU A 237 3.05 6.22 4.16
C LEU A 237 2.04 6.02 3.02
N ILE A 238 0.77 5.77 3.36
CA ILE A 238 -0.31 5.51 2.41
C ILE A 238 -1.34 6.62 2.57
N ALA A 239 -1.28 7.60 1.68
CA ALA A 239 -1.98 8.85 1.89
C ALA A 239 -2.72 9.36 0.64
N TYR A 240 -3.74 10.17 0.88
CA TYR A 240 -4.45 10.96 -0.13
C TYR A 240 -5.08 10.13 -1.26
N GLY A 241 -5.31 8.84 -1.03
CA GLY A 241 -5.93 7.92 -1.98
C GLY A 241 -7.40 8.25 -2.26
N GLY A 242 -7.87 7.81 -3.42
CA GLY A 242 -9.24 8.04 -3.88
C GLY A 242 -10.31 7.24 -3.18
N ALA A 243 -9.95 6.08 -2.64
CA ALA A 243 -10.82 5.23 -1.83
C ALA A 243 -10.10 4.83 -0.53
N ALA A 244 -10.06 3.53 -0.20
CA ALA A 244 -9.30 3.02 0.93
C ALA A 244 -7.78 3.19 0.73
N GLY A 245 -7.03 3.31 1.83
CA GLY A 245 -5.57 3.25 1.77
C GLY A 245 -5.10 1.87 1.33
N LEU A 246 -5.53 0.85 2.06
CA LEU A 246 -5.33 -0.57 1.77
C LEU A 246 -6.69 -1.25 1.67
N GLN A 247 -6.92 -1.98 0.59
CA GLN A 247 -8.06 -2.87 0.46
C GLN A 247 -7.59 -4.33 0.33
N VAL A 248 -8.14 -5.18 1.18
CA VAL A 248 -7.94 -6.63 1.19
C VAL A 248 -9.28 -7.27 0.85
N ALA A 249 -9.46 -7.68 -0.41
CA ALA A 249 -10.63 -8.45 -0.85
C ALA A 249 -10.45 -9.91 -0.44
N THR A 250 -10.52 -10.88 -1.34
CA THR A 250 -10.51 -12.32 -1.00
C THR A 250 -9.16 -12.92 -0.55
N SER A 251 -8.26 -12.10 0.01
CA SER A 251 -6.92 -12.48 0.50
C SER A 251 -6.87 -12.66 2.02
N ARG A 252 -6.09 -13.61 2.53
CA ARG A 252 -5.86 -13.90 3.95
C ARG A 252 -4.38 -13.88 4.29
N GLY A 253 -4.06 -13.71 5.57
CA GLY A 253 -2.67 -13.60 6.04
C GLY A 253 -1.97 -12.33 5.52
N VAL A 254 -2.72 -11.24 5.37
CA VAL A 254 -2.20 -9.93 4.93
C VAL A 254 -1.96 -9.07 6.14
N SER A 255 -0.73 -9.09 6.65
CA SER A 255 -0.33 -8.27 7.79
C SER A 255 -0.02 -6.85 7.33
N SER A 256 -0.50 -5.84 8.08
CA SER A 256 -0.28 -4.44 7.72
C SER A 256 0.24 -3.53 8.85
N PRO A 257 1.23 -3.97 9.65
CA PRO A 257 1.63 -3.25 10.86
C PRO A 257 2.33 -1.94 10.55
N LEU A 258 2.09 -0.95 11.42
CA LEU A 258 2.81 0.33 11.51
C LEU A 258 2.79 1.22 10.26
N ASN A 259 1.99 0.92 9.24
CA ASN A 259 1.76 1.89 8.17
C ASN A 259 1.16 3.18 8.75
N HIS A 260 1.41 4.29 8.07
CA HIS A 260 0.76 5.56 8.33
C HIS A 260 -0.30 5.78 7.27
N PHE A 261 -1.56 5.93 7.68
CA PHE A 261 -2.68 6.16 6.78
C PHE A 261 -3.22 7.57 7.00
N ARG A 262 -3.24 8.39 5.94
CA ARG A 262 -3.61 9.81 6.05
C ARG A 262 -4.45 10.30 4.89
N GLY A 263 -5.65 10.82 5.16
CA GLY A 263 -6.42 11.57 4.16
C GLY A 263 -6.89 10.75 2.95
N ASN A 264 -6.97 9.42 3.09
CA ASN A 264 -7.66 8.56 2.13
C ASN A 264 -9.18 8.82 2.24
N ARG A 265 -9.89 8.86 1.10
CA ARG A 265 -11.28 9.38 1.05
C ARG A 265 -12.35 8.45 1.62
N VAL A 266 -12.08 7.15 1.72
CA VAL A 266 -13.01 6.19 2.34
C VAL A 266 -12.45 5.85 3.72
N MET A 267 -11.64 4.81 3.85
CA MET A 267 -11.02 4.40 5.12
C MET A 267 -9.54 4.06 4.97
N ALA A 268 -8.86 3.82 6.07
CA ALA A 268 -7.45 3.44 6.04
C ALA A 268 -7.25 2.00 5.53
N ILE A 269 -7.97 1.05 6.11
CA ILE A 269 -7.94 -0.38 5.77
C ILE A 269 -9.39 -0.82 5.57
N ASP A 270 -9.67 -1.47 4.45
CA ASP A 270 -10.96 -2.04 4.06
C ASP A 270 -10.75 -3.54 3.82
N ASN A 271 -11.28 -4.37 4.72
CA ASN A 271 -11.30 -5.81 4.58
C ASN A 271 -12.68 -6.19 4.02
N SER A 272 -12.71 -6.85 2.86
CA SER A 272 -13.97 -7.12 2.17
C SER A 272 -14.24 -8.62 1.98
N GLU A 273 -15.52 -9.00 2.02
CA GLU A 273 -15.99 -10.33 1.62
C GLU A 273 -15.94 -10.52 0.09
N THR A 274 -15.97 -9.41 -0.65
CA THR A 274 -16.08 -9.36 -2.10
C THR A 274 -14.86 -8.69 -2.72
N SER A 275 -14.95 -8.40 -4.02
CA SER A 275 -13.93 -7.63 -4.75
C SER A 275 -14.26 -6.15 -4.85
N ASN A 276 -15.16 -5.63 -4.01
CA ASN A 276 -15.54 -4.22 -3.98
C ASN A 276 -15.38 -3.71 -2.56
N ALA A 277 -15.11 -2.41 -2.40
CA ALA A 277 -15.15 -1.79 -1.07
C ALA A 277 -16.57 -1.89 -0.54
N ASP A 278 -16.75 -2.51 0.62
CA ASP A 278 -18.04 -2.74 1.27
C ASP A 278 -18.22 -1.93 2.56
N GLY A 279 -17.16 -1.25 3.02
CA GLY A 279 -17.22 -0.41 4.20
C GLY A 279 -16.64 -1.11 5.42
N PRO A 280 -16.89 -0.57 6.63
CA PRO A 280 -16.32 -1.15 7.84
C PRO A 280 -16.82 -2.56 8.09
N SER A 281 -15.93 -3.47 8.45
CA SER A 281 -16.29 -4.85 8.77
C SER A 281 -17.16 -4.92 10.03
N PRO A 282 -18.09 -5.89 10.12
CA PRO A 282 -18.76 -6.22 11.37
C PRO A 282 -17.74 -6.48 12.49
N ASN A 283 -18.11 -6.14 13.74
CA ASN A 283 -17.34 -6.48 14.92
C ASN A 283 -18.18 -7.36 15.86
N ASP A 284 -18.38 -8.61 15.47
CA ASP A 284 -19.46 -9.46 15.96
C ASP A 284 -19.00 -10.59 16.90
N ALA A 285 -19.94 -11.33 17.48
CA ALA A 285 -19.62 -12.30 18.52
C ALA A 285 -18.98 -13.57 17.93
N GLY A 286 -17.71 -13.81 18.28
CA GLY A 286 -16.98 -15.01 17.93
C GLY A 286 -16.25 -14.92 16.58
N ASP A 287 -16.52 -13.90 15.75
CA ASP A 287 -15.80 -13.58 14.52
C ASP A 287 -15.76 -14.78 13.56
N ALA A 288 -16.94 -15.27 13.15
CA ALA A 288 -17.05 -16.44 12.26
C ALA A 288 -16.91 -16.09 10.78
N ASP A 289 -16.51 -14.85 10.50
CA ASP A 289 -16.56 -14.24 9.20
C ASP A 289 -15.54 -14.83 8.21
N THR A 290 -15.80 -14.59 6.94
CA THR A 290 -14.93 -15.01 5.84
C THR A 290 -14.71 -13.86 4.89
N GLY A 291 -13.58 -13.89 4.17
CA GLY A 291 -13.22 -12.83 3.24
C GLY A 291 -11.81 -12.34 3.51
N GLY A 292 -11.57 -11.07 3.22
CA GLY A 292 -10.32 -10.38 3.42
C GLY A 292 -9.87 -10.40 4.86
N ASN A 293 -8.73 -11.03 5.11
CA ASN A 293 -8.23 -11.27 6.47
C ASN A 293 -9.31 -11.87 7.41
N ARG A 294 -10.24 -12.65 6.84
CA ARG A 294 -11.39 -13.22 7.58
C ARG A 294 -12.26 -12.17 8.28
N LEU A 295 -12.21 -10.92 7.82
CA LEU A 295 -12.84 -9.77 8.46
C LEU A 295 -12.49 -9.61 9.95
N GLN A 296 -11.29 -10.07 10.35
CA GLN A 296 -10.82 -10.12 11.73
C GLN A 296 -11.33 -8.95 12.58
N ASN A 297 -12.01 -9.27 13.68
CA ASN A 297 -12.52 -8.29 14.61
C ASN A 297 -11.39 -7.38 15.14
N PHE A 298 -11.69 -6.09 15.23
CA PHE A 298 -10.83 -5.10 15.85
C PHE A 298 -11.15 -4.92 17.35
N PRO A 299 -10.23 -4.36 18.15
CA PRO A 299 -10.51 -4.05 19.55
C PRO A 299 -11.69 -3.10 19.70
N ALA A 300 -12.75 -3.57 20.37
CA ALA A 300 -13.80 -2.70 20.89
C ALA A 300 -13.33 -2.16 22.24
N TYR A 301 -13.15 -0.85 22.36
CA TYR A 301 -12.54 -0.24 23.54
C TYR A 301 -13.35 0.93 24.10
N THR A 302 -13.12 1.21 25.37
CA THR A 302 -13.68 2.37 26.08
C THR A 302 -12.57 3.10 26.82
N LEU A 303 -12.71 4.42 26.90
CA LEU A 303 -11.83 5.29 27.67
C LEU A 303 -12.58 5.84 28.89
N PRO A 304 -11.89 6.13 30.01
CA PRO A 304 -12.51 6.80 31.15
C PRO A 304 -13.11 8.14 30.71
N GLY A 305 -14.33 8.46 31.17
CA GLY A 305 -15.06 9.66 30.71
C GLY A 305 -14.28 10.97 30.92
N GLY A 306 -13.44 11.06 31.95
CA GLY A 306 -12.58 12.23 32.21
C GLY A 306 -11.41 12.41 31.23
N PHE A 307 -11.09 11.40 30.41
CA PHE A 307 -9.97 11.46 29.47
C PHE A 307 -10.35 12.12 28.13
N LEU A 308 -11.57 11.94 27.64
CA LEU A 308 -11.99 12.38 26.30
C LEU A 308 -11.97 13.89 26.04
N PRO A 309 -12.29 14.78 27.01
CA PRO A 309 -12.35 16.22 26.73
C PRO A 309 -11.00 16.88 26.41
N ALA A 310 -9.89 16.33 26.93
CA ALA A 310 -8.57 16.94 26.80
C ALA A 310 -7.46 15.93 26.41
N GLY A 311 -7.72 14.64 26.56
CA GLY A 311 -6.72 13.59 26.45
C GLY A 311 -5.66 13.68 27.56
N GLY A 312 -4.49 13.15 27.26
CA GLY A 312 -3.38 13.07 28.19
C GLY A 312 -2.31 12.10 27.68
N SER A 313 -1.19 12.06 28.37
CA SER A 313 -0.07 11.20 28.01
C SER A 313 -0.20 9.77 28.53
N SER A 314 -1.20 9.48 29.37
CA SER A 314 -1.50 8.12 29.81
C SER A 314 -2.98 7.90 30.08
N VAL A 315 -3.47 6.70 29.78
CA VAL A 315 -4.86 6.30 30.03
C VAL A 315 -4.97 4.79 30.23
N THR A 316 -5.84 4.35 31.13
CA THR A 316 -6.26 2.96 31.22
C THR A 316 -7.37 2.70 30.20
N VAL A 317 -7.12 1.81 29.25
CA VAL A 317 -8.06 1.38 28.23
C VAL A 317 -8.65 0.04 28.63
N ASN A 318 -9.98 -0.07 28.62
CA ASN A 318 -10.65 -1.36 28.70
C ASN A 318 -11.11 -1.75 27.31
N TYR A 319 -10.78 -2.95 26.86
CA TYR A 319 -11.14 -3.42 25.53
C TYR A 319 -11.42 -4.92 25.48
N THR A 320 -12.02 -5.36 24.38
CA THR A 320 -12.22 -6.78 24.08
C THR A 320 -12.06 -6.98 22.58
N VAL A 321 -11.53 -8.13 22.18
CA VAL A 321 -11.57 -8.59 20.79
C VAL A 321 -12.42 -9.85 20.77
N ALA A 322 -13.60 -9.76 20.17
CA ALA A 322 -14.62 -10.82 20.22
C ALA A 322 -14.34 -11.95 19.20
N THR A 323 -13.10 -12.40 19.09
CA THR A 323 -12.69 -13.45 18.13
C THR A 323 -12.50 -14.78 18.83
N ALA A 324 -13.23 -15.82 18.41
CA ALA A 324 -13.05 -17.16 18.97
C ALA A 324 -11.73 -17.80 18.49
N VAL A 325 -11.12 -18.64 19.34
CA VAL A 325 -9.92 -19.44 18.99
C VAL A 325 -10.15 -20.39 17.80
N ALA A 326 -11.40 -20.66 17.44
CA ALA A 326 -11.75 -21.45 16.27
C ALA A 326 -11.59 -20.67 14.95
N ASN A 327 -11.63 -19.33 14.99
CA ASN A 327 -11.74 -18.50 13.80
C ASN A 327 -10.47 -17.68 13.51
N ALA A 328 -9.62 -17.45 14.51
CA ALA A 328 -8.30 -16.83 14.34
C ALA A 328 -7.18 -17.62 15.01
N THR A 329 -5.97 -17.43 14.51
CA THR A 329 -4.77 -18.06 15.09
C THR A 329 -4.21 -17.15 16.18
N TYR A 330 -4.14 -17.64 17.42
CA TYR A 330 -3.60 -16.88 18.55
C TYR A 330 -2.08 -17.07 18.69
N PRO A 331 -1.35 -16.12 19.32
CA PRO A 331 -1.86 -14.92 19.98
C PRO A 331 -2.35 -13.84 19.00
N LEU A 332 -3.35 -13.05 19.41
CA LEU A 332 -3.70 -11.82 18.71
C LEU A 332 -2.75 -10.71 19.15
N THR A 333 -2.15 -10.00 18.21
CA THR A 333 -1.37 -8.79 18.49
C THR A 333 -2.25 -7.56 18.38
N ILE A 334 -2.38 -6.83 19.48
CA ILE A 334 -3.13 -5.58 19.55
C ILE A 334 -2.16 -4.42 19.39
N ARG A 335 -2.48 -3.46 18.52
CA ARG A 335 -1.65 -2.26 18.31
C ARG A 335 -2.46 -1.01 18.52
N ALA A 336 -1.94 -0.11 19.34
CA ALA A 336 -2.50 1.22 19.57
C ALA A 336 -1.76 2.26 18.72
N TYR A 337 -2.51 3.16 18.12
CA TYR A 337 -1.98 4.27 17.33
C TYR A 337 -2.66 5.57 17.69
N ARG A 338 -1.92 6.67 17.57
CA ARG A 338 -2.56 7.96 17.40
C ARG A 338 -3.29 7.94 16.06
N GLY A 339 -4.55 8.31 16.08
CA GLY A 339 -5.39 8.43 14.91
C GLY A 339 -4.88 9.52 13.96
N ASP A 340 -5.14 9.33 12.67
CA ASP A 340 -5.07 10.36 11.65
C ASP A 340 -6.36 10.34 10.82
N CYS A 341 -6.51 11.39 10.03
CA CYS A 341 -7.63 11.63 9.15
C CYS A 341 -8.09 10.41 8.33
N GLY A 342 -9.38 10.08 8.48
CA GLY A 342 -10.03 8.97 7.77
C GLY A 342 -9.98 7.63 8.51
N GLY A 343 -9.88 7.64 9.85
CA GLY A 343 -9.81 6.40 10.66
C GLY A 343 -8.44 5.72 10.57
N GLY A 344 -7.40 6.45 10.18
CA GLY A 344 -6.06 5.90 9.96
C GLY A 344 -5.12 6.05 11.15
N SER A 345 -3.86 5.71 10.94
CA SER A 345 -2.77 5.83 11.91
C SER A 345 -1.82 6.95 11.55
N LYS A 346 -1.57 7.85 12.51
CA LYS A 346 -0.54 8.89 12.43
C LYS A 346 0.80 8.40 12.96
N SER A 347 0.77 7.71 14.10
CA SER A 347 1.98 7.21 14.76
C SER A 347 1.64 6.05 15.69
N PHE A 348 2.54 5.06 15.74
CA PHE A 348 2.48 3.96 16.70
C PHE A 348 2.65 4.45 18.15
N ILE A 349 1.90 3.85 19.07
CA ILE A 349 2.00 4.11 20.52
C ILE A 349 2.65 2.90 21.19
N ALA A 350 1.97 1.75 21.15
CA ALA A 350 2.39 0.53 21.82
C ALA A 350 1.65 -0.69 21.25
N SER A 351 2.07 -1.88 21.67
CA SER A 351 1.41 -3.15 21.33
C SER A 351 1.45 -4.12 22.50
N GLU A 352 0.47 -5.01 22.55
CA GLU A 352 0.44 -6.16 23.47
C GLU A 352 -0.21 -7.37 22.78
N THR A 353 -0.24 -8.52 23.45
CA THR A 353 -0.84 -9.75 22.92
C THR A 353 -1.97 -10.25 23.80
N ILE A 354 -2.99 -10.84 23.17
CA ILE A 354 -4.00 -11.67 23.83
C ILE A 354 -3.65 -13.12 23.52
N GLU A 355 -3.45 -13.93 24.56
CA GLU A 355 -3.21 -15.36 24.43
C GLU A 355 -4.53 -16.12 24.20
N ALA A 356 -4.45 -17.35 23.67
CA ALA A 356 -5.65 -18.16 23.38
C ALA A 356 -6.53 -18.42 24.61
N VAL A 357 -5.93 -18.47 25.81
CA VAL A 357 -6.64 -18.65 27.08
C VAL A 357 -7.47 -17.43 27.48
N ASP A 358 -7.11 -16.25 26.96
CA ASP A 358 -7.75 -14.95 27.25
C ASP A 358 -8.65 -14.48 26.09
N ALA A 359 -8.85 -15.33 25.08
CA ALA A 359 -9.70 -15.05 23.92
C ALA A 359 -11.11 -14.61 24.35
N GLN A 360 -11.60 -13.52 23.76
CA GLN A 360 -12.91 -12.92 24.04
C GLN A 360 -13.12 -12.39 25.47
N LEU A 361 -12.12 -12.48 26.36
CA LEU A 361 -12.22 -11.91 27.70
C LEU A 361 -11.90 -10.41 27.69
N PRO A 362 -12.54 -9.61 28.56
CA PRO A 362 -12.17 -8.21 28.76
C PRO A 362 -10.72 -8.05 29.18
N GLN A 363 -10.02 -7.11 28.54
CA GLN A 363 -8.64 -6.75 28.79
C GLN A 363 -8.56 -5.33 29.34
N THR A 364 -7.50 -5.07 30.12
CA THR A 364 -7.19 -3.73 30.66
C THR A 364 -5.73 -3.40 30.37
N TRP A 365 -5.49 -2.26 29.73
CA TRP A 365 -4.16 -1.83 29.31
C TRP A 365 -3.91 -0.37 29.68
N VAL A 366 -2.81 -0.12 30.40
CA VAL A 366 -2.34 1.25 30.64
C VAL A 366 -1.48 1.67 29.46
N LEU A 367 -2.04 2.54 28.62
CA LEU A 367 -1.32 3.19 27.53
C LEU A 367 -0.56 4.40 28.02
N THR A 368 0.65 4.60 27.48
CA THR A 368 1.47 5.79 27.72
C THR A 368 2.07 6.25 26.41
N ALA A 369 2.01 7.56 26.16
CA ALA A 369 2.56 8.18 24.96
C ALA A 369 4.09 8.10 24.98
N PRO A 370 4.74 7.53 23.94
CA PRO A 370 6.20 7.38 23.91
C PRO A 370 6.97 8.71 23.99
N ASP A 371 6.36 9.81 23.54
CA ASP A 371 6.93 11.16 23.53
C ASP A 371 6.41 12.06 24.67
N GLY A 372 5.60 11.52 25.59
CA GLY A 372 4.93 12.28 26.64
C GLY A 372 3.82 13.23 26.17
N GLY A 373 3.48 13.22 24.87
CA GLY A 373 2.41 14.02 24.27
C GLY A 373 1.02 13.44 24.48
N ASN A 374 0.01 14.07 23.89
CA ASN A 374 -1.36 13.58 23.96
C ASN A 374 -1.52 12.25 23.20
N LEU A 375 -2.28 11.30 23.74
CA LEU A 375 -2.63 10.03 23.07
C LEU A 375 -3.79 10.17 22.07
N LEU A 376 -4.64 11.18 22.23
CA LEU A 376 -5.80 11.38 21.36
C LEU A 376 -5.44 12.05 20.02
N PRO A 377 -6.19 11.77 18.94
CA PRO A 377 -7.22 10.73 18.86
C PRO A 377 -6.60 9.31 18.88
N LEU A 378 -7.37 8.30 19.26
CA LEU A 378 -6.87 6.93 19.45
C LEU A 378 -7.58 5.95 18.50
N VAL A 379 -6.83 4.99 17.95
CA VAL A 379 -7.35 3.85 17.16
C VAL A 379 -6.51 2.60 17.42
N PHE A 380 -7.11 1.44 17.17
CA PHE A 380 -6.47 0.14 17.37
C PHE A 380 -6.66 -0.78 16.17
N THR A 381 -5.78 -1.76 16.05
CA THR A 381 -5.95 -2.93 15.19
C THR A 381 -5.67 -4.20 15.98
N ALA A 382 -6.26 -5.32 15.58
CA ALA A 382 -5.86 -6.66 15.97
C ALA A 382 -5.26 -7.40 14.77
N THR A 383 -4.18 -8.13 14.97
CA THR A 383 -3.61 -9.03 13.95
C THR A 383 -3.50 -10.41 14.54
N ASP A 384 -4.06 -11.43 13.89
CA ASP A 384 -3.84 -12.81 14.30
C ASP A 384 -2.43 -13.31 13.97
N ALA A 385 -2.01 -14.43 14.55
CA ALA A 385 -0.69 -15.01 14.34
C ALA A 385 -0.48 -15.59 12.92
N ALA A 386 -1.53 -15.73 12.13
CA ALA A 386 -1.45 -16.05 10.71
C ALA A 386 -1.30 -14.79 9.83
N GLY A 387 -1.32 -13.60 10.42
CA GLY A 387 -1.16 -12.32 9.74
C GLY A 387 -2.46 -11.68 9.27
N ASN A 388 -3.63 -12.22 9.62
CA ASN A 388 -4.91 -11.58 9.31
C ASN A 388 -5.06 -10.31 10.16
N ASN A 389 -4.98 -9.15 9.52
CA ASN A 389 -5.11 -7.86 10.18
C ASN A 389 -6.54 -7.34 10.08
N SER A 390 -7.09 -6.88 11.20
CA SER A 390 -8.38 -6.18 11.26
C SER A 390 -8.32 -4.85 10.52
N GLU A 391 -9.48 -4.25 10.30
CA GLU A 391 -9.56 -2.81 10.06
C GLU A 391 -9.18 -2.02 11.33
N PHE A 392 -9.13 -0.70 11.24
CA PHE A 392 -9.01 0.13 12.44
C PHE A 392 -10.32 0.16 13.21
N SER A 393 -10.24 0.03 14.53
CA SER A 393 -11.36 0.32 15.43
C SER A 393 -11.85 1.76 15.23
N ALA A 394 -13.11 2.03 15.57
CA ALA A 394 -13.64 3.38 15.61
C ALA A 394 -12.69 4.36 16.32
N MET A 395 -12.47 5.52 15.72
CA MET A 395 -11.61 6.54 16.29
C MET A 395 -12.33 7.26 17.44
N VAL A 396 -11.65 7.39 18.57
CA VAL A 396 -12.18 8.08 19.75
C VAL A 396 -11.28 9.27 20.11
N GLY A 397 -11.92 10.38 20.50
CA GLY A 397 -11.23 11.60 20.93
C GLY A 397 -10.76 12.49 19.79
N GLU A 398 -11.32 12.34 18.59
CA GLU A 398 -11.14 13.33 17.53
C GLU A 398 -12.10 14.50 17.79
N THR A 399 -11.55 15.71 17.88
CA THR A 399 -12.33 16.96 17.98
C THR A 399 -12.41 17.53 16.57
N ILE A 400 -13.54 17.35 15.87
CA ILE A 400 -13.71 17.85 14.50
C ILE A 400 -13.86 19.38 14.51
N PHE A 401 -14.48 19.92 15.56
CA PHE A 401 -14.60 21.36 15.79
C PHE A 401 -14.21 21.70 17.23
N ALA A 402 -13.23 22.59 17.42
CA ALA A 402 -12.83 23.09 18.73
C ALA A 402 -13.76 24.21 19.24
N ASP A 403 -15.08 24.06 19.07
CA ASP A 403 -16.07 25.09 19.43
C ASP A 403 -16.83 24.80 20.74
N ALA A 404 -16.51 23.70 21.42
CA ALA A 404 -17.06 23.30 22.72
C ALA A 404 -18.59 23.07 22.74
N LEU A 405 -19.22 22.82 21.58
CA LEU A 405 -20.66 22.53 21.49
C LEU A 405 -20.99 21.03 21.36
N GLU A 406 -20.00 20.15 21.22
CA GLU A 406 -20.23 18.70 21.15
C GLU A 406 -20.09 18.05 22.54
N ASP A 407 -21.21 17.56 23.08
CA ASP A 407 -21.33 16.80 24.34
C ASP A 407 -21.31 15.28 24.12
N GLN A 408 -21.09 14.83 22.88
CA GLN A 408 -20.86 13.43 22.49
C GLN A 408 -19.73 13.35 21.45
N PRO A 409 -18.81 12.37 21.54
CA PRO A 409 -17.74 12.22 20.55
C PRO A 409 -18.34 11.90 19.17
N PRO A 410 -17.92 12.58 18.09
CA PRO A 410 -18.41 12.27 16.76
C PRO A 410 -18.04 10.82 16.39
N VAL A 411 -19.06 10.00 16.11
CA VAL A 411 -18.86 8.72 15.42
C VAL A 411 -18.54 9.07 13.98
N LEU A 412 -17.25 9.12 13.65
CA LEU A 412 -16.83 9.37 12.29
C LEU A 412 -17.22 8.21 11.40
N THR A 413 -18.12 8.50 10.46
CA THR A 413 -18.14 7.78 9.20
C THR A 413 -16.91 8.20 8.41
N ALA A 414 -16.21 7.21 7.86
CA ALA A 414 -14.92 7.38 7.22
C ALA A 414 -15.02 8.40 6.05
N GLY A 415 -14.12 9.40 5.99
CA GLY A 415 -13.89 10.15 4.75
C GLY A 415 -13.76 11.68 4.74
N LYS A 416 -13.73 12.41 5.87
CA LYS A 416 -13.47 13.87 5.82
C LYS A 416 -12.62 14.39 6.97
N CYS A 417 -11.39 14.77 6.65
CA CYS A 417 -10.66 15.81 7.38
C CYS A 417 -10.55 17.06 6.51
N PHE A 418 -10.65 18.22 7.14
CA PHE A 418 -10.47 19.53 6.51
C PHE A 418 -9.00 19.88 6.27
#